data_AF-A0A6N8GCH5-F1
#
_entry.id   AF-A0A6N8GCH5-F1
#
_cell.length_a   1.000
_cell.length_b   1.000
_cell.length_c   1.000
_cell.angle_alpha   90.00
_cell.angle_beta   90.00
_cell.angle_gamma   90.00
#
_symmetry.space_group_name_H-M   'P 1'
#
loop_
_entity.id
_entity.type
_entity.pdbx_description
1 polymer ?
#
loop_
_entity_poly.entity_id
_entity_poly.type
_entity_poly.pdbx_seq_one_letter_code
_entity_poly.pdbx_strand_id
1 'polypeptide(L)'
;MVLLGALGGLGVLTLCGLAIGVALVDPPTGTAEGSTDAEVPAEWAGTWSGEVEQGSSTFNVTITLKEGSAEGSLEIPSSGCTGELGLNSVEEKRLEFRLEFPSGSGCVNGTVVLEKSGEELRYSWSGESSVMGGIDSSGTLSPQSG
;
A
#
# COMPACT_ATOMS: atom_id res chain seq x y z
N MET A 1 -57.85 -34.77 38.26
CA MET A 1 -58.06 -33.48 37.57
C MET A 1 -56.69 -32.98 37.15
N VAL A 2 -56.54 -32.61 35.86
CA VAL A 2 -55.32 -32.05 35.18
C VAL A 2 -54.21 -33.11 34.95
N LEU A 3 -53.86 -33.63 33.75
CA LEU A 3 -53.61 -33.13 32.36
C LEU A 3 -52.26 -32.39 32.21
N LEU A 4 -51.54 -32.69 31.11
CA LEU A 4 -50.20 -32.22 30.66
C LEU A 4 -49.01 -32.96 31.31
N GLY A 5 -47.99 -33.45 30.59
CA GLY A 5 -47.50 -33.11 29.26
C GLY A 5 -46.04 -32.65 29.35
N ALA A 6 -45.26 -32.91 28.30
CA ALA A 6 -43.89 -32.43 28.02
C ALA A 6 -42.72 -33.31 28.52
N LEU A 7 -42.22 -34.08 27.54
CA LEU A 7 -40.82 -34.43 27.33
C LEU A 7 -39.94 -33.17 27.30
N GLY A 8 -38.80 -33.23 27.98
CA GLY A 8 -37.81 -32.16 27.97
C GLY A 8 -36.65 -32.49 28.90
N GLY A 9 -36.01 -33.64 28.65
CA GLY A 9 -34.80 -34.03 29.36
C GLY A 9 -33.65 -33.11 28.98
N LEU A 10 -33.42 -32.07 29.75
CA LEU A 10 -32.12 -31.41 29.85
C LEU A 10 -31.42 -32.02 31.07
N GLY A 11 -30.58 -33.01 30.77
CA GLY A 11 -29.73 -33.67 31.73
C GLY A 11 -28.85 -32.67 32.46
N VAL A 12 -29.01 -32.68 33.78
CA VAL A 12 -28.09 -32.13 34.77
C VAL A 12 -26.71 -32.75 34.56
N LEU A 13 -25.66 -31.93 34.54
CA LEU A 13 -24.36 -32.34 35.08
C LEU A 13 -23.63 -31.12 35.69
N THR A 14 -23.65 -31.17 37.03
CA THR A 14 -22.97 -30.47 38.10
C THR A 14 -21.58 -29.88 37.83
N LEU A 15 -21.36 -28.70 38.43
CA LEU A 15 -20.12 -27.92 38.55
C LEU A 15 -18.94 -28.67 39.18
N CYS A 16 -17.72 -28.45 38.66
CA CYS A 16 -16.61 -27.73 39.33
C CYS A 16 -15.30 -27.91 38.55
N GLY A 17 -14.77 -26.83 37.97
CA GLY A 17 -13.43 -26.77 37.39
C GLY A 17 -13.20 -25.46 36.67
N LEU A 18 -12.42 -24.56 37.27
CA LEU A 18 -11.95 -23.32 36.63
C LEU A 18 -11.11 -23.64 35.39
N ALA A 19 -11.49 -23.08 34.23
CA ALA A 19 -10.54 -22.68 33.20
C ALA A 19 -11.13 -21.51 32.39
N ILE A 20 -10.38 -20.42 32.38
CA ILE A 20 -10.66 -19.17 31.68
C ILE A 20 -10.55 -19.44 30.19
N GLY A 21 -11.65 -19.27 29.46
CA GLY A 21 -11.67 -19.25 28.00
C GLY A 21 -12.22 -17.93 27.53
N VAL A 22 -11.42 -16.86 27.63
CA VAL A 22 -11.66 -15.67 26.81
C VAL A 22 -11.53 -16.16 25.38
N ALA A 23 -12.64 -16.20 24.65
CA ALA A 23 -12.57 -16.30 23.20
C ALA A 23 -11.84 -15.04 22.73
N LEU A 24 -10.54 -15.18 22.49
CA LEU A 24 -9.79 -14.23 21.71
C LEU A 24 -10.45 -14.24 20.33
N VAL A 25 -11.29 -13.24 20.07
CA VAL A 25 -11.55 -12.82 18.70
C VAL A 25 -10.20 -12.28 18.25
N ASP A 26 -9.40 -13.12 17.62
CA ASP A 26 -8.29 -12.67 16.79
C ASP A 26 -8.86 -11.59 15.86
N PRO A 27 -8.30 -10.37 15.80
CA PRO A 27 -8.52 -9.57 14.61
C PRO A 27 -8.05 -10.43 13.43
N PRO A 28 -8.72 -10.46 12.28
CA PRO A 28 -8.03 -10.97 11.11
C PRO A 28 -6.80 -10.07 10.91
N THR A 29 -5.63 -10.53 11.34
CA THR A 29 -4.37 -10.17 10.69
C THR A 29 -4.41 -10.84 9.33
N GLY A 30 -5.32 -10.35 8.48
CA GLY A 30 -5.14 -10.41 7.06
C GLY A 30 -4.00 -9.45 6.79
N THR A 31 -2.78 -9.98 6.70
CA THR A 31 -1.86 -9.43 5.71
C THR A 31 -2.65 -9.54 4.40
N ALA A 32 -3.27 -8.45 3.99
CA ALA A 32 -3.78 -8.34 2.64
C ALA A 32 -2.54 -8.29 1.75
N GLU A 33 -1.97 -9.47 1.47
CA GLU A 33 -1.28 -9.71 0.21
C GLU A 33 -2.38 -9.77 -0.85
N GLY A 34 -3.05 -8.63 -1.04
CA GLY A 34 -3.91 -8.39 -2.17
C GLY A 34 -2.98 -8.22 -3.36
N SER A 35 -2.46 -9.32 -3.89
CA SER A 35 -2.21 -9.40 -5.33
C SER A 35 -3.58 -9.35 -6.01
N THR A 36 -4.18 -8.16 -5.96
CA THR A 36 -5.24 -7.80 -6.88
C THR A 36 -4.56 -7.79 -8.23
N ASP A 37 -5.23 -8.35 -9.23
CA ASP A 37 -4.92 -8.23 -10.67
C ASP A 37 -5.08 -6.76 -11.10
N ALA A 38 -4.47 -5.85 -10.35
CA ALA A 38 -4.59 -4.42 -10.49
C ALA A 38 -3.63 -4.01 -11.59
N GLU A 39 -4.15 -3.30 -12.57
CA GLU A 39 -3.39 -2.80 -13.70
C GLU A 39 -3.48 -1.28 -13.72
N VAL A 40 -2.41 -0.62 -14.17
CA VAL A 40 -2.41 0.82 -14.39
C VAL A 40 -3.44 1.16 -15.46
N PRO A 41 -4.45 2.02 -15.16
CA PRO A 41 -5.41 2.46 -16.16
C PRO A 41 -4.76 3.41 -17.18
N ALA A 42 -5.29 3.44 -18.41
CA ALA A 42 -4.75 4.23 -19.54
C ALA A 42 -4.51 5.71 -19.20
N GLU A 43 -5.39 6.28 -18.38
CA GLU A 43 -5.35 7.69 -17.99
C GLU A 43 -4.19 8.06 -17.04
N TRP A 44 -3.43 7.08 -16.57
CA TRP A 44 -2.22 7.23 -15.75
C TRP A 44 -0.95 6.85 -16.52
N ALA A 45 -1.10 6.16 -17.65
CA ALA A 45 0.03 5.67 -18.43
C ALA A 45 0.83 6.83 -19.05
N GLY A 46 2.14 6.64 -19.14
CA GLY A 46 3.06 7.64 -19.64
C GLY A 46 4.26 7.84 -18.72
N THR A 47 5.10 8.78 -19.12
CA THR A 47 6.25 9.22 -18.33
C THR A 47 5.91 10.56 -17.68
N TRP A 48 6.11 10.61 -16.36
CA TRP A 48 5.81 11.76 -15.51
C TRP A 48 7.10 12.23 -14.86
N SER A 49 7.33 13.52 -14.77
CA SER A 49 8.53 14.05 -14.12
C SER A 49 8.27 15.36 -13.40
N GLY A 50 9.01 15.58 -12.32
CA GLY A 50 8.90 16.82 -11.56
C GLY A 50 9.86 16.84 -10.38
N GLU A 51 9.98 18.03 -9.79
CA GLU A 51 10.75 18.25 -8.57
C GLU A 51 9.91 17.85 -7.34
N VAL A 52 10.54 17.16 -6.40
CA VAL A 52 9.95 16.76 -5.12
C VAL A 52 10.81 17.27 -3.96
N GLU A 53 10.16 17.58 -2.85
CA GLU A 53 10.77 18.06 -1.62
C GLU A 53 10.95 16.89 -0.64
N GLN A 54 12.12 16.82 0.00
CA GLN A 54 12.42 15.92 1.12
C GLN A 54 13.16 16.70 2.20
N GLY A 55 12.47 16.97 3.31
CA GLY A 55 12.99 17.84 4.37
C GLY A 55 13.31 19.23 3.83
N SER A 56 14.59 19.62 3.81
CA SER A 56 15.06 20.90 3.25
C SER A 56 15.75 20.79 1.89
N SER A 57 15.65 19.63 1.23
CA SER A 57 16.28 19.35 -0.06
C SER A 57 15.24 19.09 -1.14
N THR A 58 15.57 19.37 -2.39
CA THR A 58 14.76 19.01 -3.56
C THR A 58 15.53 18.11 -4.52
N PHE A 59 14.81 17.28 -5.26
CA PHE A 59 15.36 16.48 -6.35
C PHE A 59 14.29 16.17 -7.40
N ASN A 60 14.72 15.81 -8.62
CA ASN A 60 13.81 15.39 -9.67
C ASN A 60 13.51 13.88 -9.57
N VAL A 61 12.25 13.53 -9.80
CA VAL A 61 11.77 12.16 -9.94
C VAL A 61 11.18 11.99 -11.33
N THR A 62 11.49 10.87 -11.97
CA THR A 62 10.84 10.42 -13.20
C THR A 62 10.15 9.10 -12.94
N ILE A 63 8.87 9.00 -13.29
CA ILE A 63 8.08 7.76 -13.18
C ILE A 63 7.62 7.37 -14.57
N THR A 64 7.75 6.09 -14.91
CA THR A 64 7.18 5.53 -16.14
C THR A 64 6.16 4.46 -15.79
N LEU A 65 4.92 4.66 -16.24
CA LEU A 65 3.81 3.74 -16.06
C LEU A 65 3.31 3.24 -17.41
N LYS A 66 3.00 1.94 -17.49
CA LYS A 66 2.46 1.33 -18.71
C LYS A 66 1.02 0.89 -18.48
N GLU A 67 0.12 1.30 -19.38
CA GLU A 67 -1.27 0.83 -19.39
C GLU A 67 -1.34 -0.70 -19.39
N GLY A 68 -2.25 -1.26 -18.58
CA GLY A 68 -2.47 -2.70 -18.51
C GLY A 68 -1.32 -3.46 -17.85
N SER A 69 -0.44 -2.78 -17.11
CA SER A 69 0.64 -3.40 -16.36
C SER A 69 0.50 -3.09 -14.88
N ALA A 70 0.81 -4.07 -14.03
CA ALA A 70 1.01 -3.85 -12.60
C ALA A 70 2.41 -3.29 -12.29
N GLU A 71 3.27 -3.16 -13.29
CA GLU A 71 4.68 -2.78 -13.13
C GLU A 71 4.94 -1.38 -13.72
N GLY A 72 5.86 -0.67 -13.09
CA GLY A 72 6.38 0.61 -13.56
C GLY A 72 7.82 0.81 -13.10
N SER A 73 8.38 1.98 -13.41
CA SER A 73 9.72 2.35 -12.93
C SER A 73 9.73 3.74 -12.32
N LEU A 74 10.66 3.93 -11.38
CA LEU A 74 10.99 5.22 -10.81
C LEU A 74 12.49 5.46 -10.93
N GLU A 75 12.86 6.66 -11.35
CA GLU A 75 14.23 7.11 -11.50
C GLU A 75 14.44 8.42 -10.75
N ILE A 76 15.56 8.52 -10.04
CA ILE A 76 16.05 9.74 -9.41
C ILE A 76 17.37 10.09 -10.09
N PRO A 77 17.36 10.92 -11.16
CA PRO A 77 18.54 11.11 -12.02
C PRO A 77 19.76 11.69 -11.29
N SER A 78 19.54 12.48 -10.24
CA SER A 78 20.61 13.13 -9.47
C SER A 78 21.41 12.15 -8.61
N SER A 79 20.78 11.08 -8.13
CA SER A 79 21.42 10.06 -7.29
C SER A 79 21.73 8.76 -8.05
N GLY A 80 21.12 8.57 -9.23
CA GLY A 80 21.19 7.31 -9.98
C GLY A 80 20.36 6.19 -9.37
N CYS A 81 19.46 6.49 -8.44
CA CYS A 81 18.51 5.50 -7.92
C CYS A 81 17.49 5.15 -9.01
N THR A 82 17.46 3.88 -9.42
CA THR A 82 16.45 3.33 -10.32
C THR A 82 15.77 2.17 -9.62
N GLY A 83 14.46 2.26 -9.45
CA GLY A 83 13.65 1.28 -8.73
C GLY A 83 12.46 0.81 -9.56
N GLU A 84 11.95 -0.35 -9.18
CA GLU A 84 10.76 -0.96 -9.76
C GLU A 84 9.54 -0.60 -8.93
N LEU A 85 8.45 -0.23 -9.61
CA LEU A 85 7.16 0.02 -9.00
C LEU A 85 6.26 -1.19 -9.21
N GLY A 86 5.75 -1.77 -8.12
CA GLY A 86 4.71 -2.79 -8.13
C GLY A 86 3.39 -2.19 -7.65
N LEU A 87 2.37 -2.19 -8.50
CA LEU A 87 1.05 -1.65 -8.19
C LEU A 87 0.38 -2.45 -7.07
N ASN A 88 0.02 -1.77 -6.00
CA ASN A 88 -0.61 -2.35 -4.81
C ASN A 88 -2.13 -2.11 -4.81
N SER A 89 -2.57 -0.93 -5.25
CA SER A 89 -3.99 -0.55 -5.27
C SER A 89 -4.32 0.48 -6.36
N VAL A 90 -5.54 0.39 -6.88
CA VAL A 90 -6.11 1.32 -7.87
C VAL A 90 -7.42 1.88 -7.33
N GLU A 91 -7.49 3.21 -7.25
CA GLU A 91 -8.70 3.97 -6.96
C GLU A 91 -8.92 5.01 -8.08
N GLU A 92 -10.11 5.60 -8.17
CA GLU A 92 -10.50 6.53 -9.25
C GLU A 92 -9.47 7.65 -9.49
N LYS A 93 -8.89 8.20 -8.42
CA LYS A 93 -7.96 9.33 -8.48
C LYS A 93 -6.67 9.08 -7.72
N ARG A 94 -6.39 7.83 -7.35
CA ARG A 94 -5.24 7.47 -6.53
C ARG A 94 -4.69 6.11 -6.95
N LEU A 95 -3.39 6.04 -7.21
CA LEU A 95 -2.64 4.80 -7.35
C LEU A 95 -1.66 4.68 -6.21
N GLU A 96 -1.49 3.46 -5.70
CA GLU A 96 -0.48 3.13 -4.70
C GLU A 96 0.43 2.03 -5.22
N PHE A 97 1.74 2.26 -5.11
CA PHE A 97 2.78 1.35 -5.56
C PHE A 97 3.73 1.04 -4.41
N ARG A 98 4.20 -0.21 -4.37
CA ARG A 98 5.44 -0.56 -3.70
C ARG A 98 6.61 -0.13 -4.58
N LEU A 99 7.60 0.53 -4.00
CA LEU A 99 8.86 0.88 -4.66
C LEU A 99 9.99 0.04 -4.08
N GLU A 100 10.68 -0.70 -4.96
CA GLU A 100 11.82 -1.52 -4.62
C GLU A 100 13.05 -1.10 -5.44
N PHE A 101 14.14 -0.79 -4.74
CA PHE A 101 15.44 -0.54 -5.33
C PHE A 101 16.33 -1.80 -5.27
N PRO A 102 17.28 -1.96 -6.19
CA PRO A 102 18.26 -3.04 -6.12
C PRO A 102 19.00 -3.08 -4.79
N SER A 103 19.20 -4.28 -4.25
CA SER A 103 19.95 -4.47 -3.00
C SER A 103 21.36 -3.90 -3.13
N GLY A 104 21.78 -3.10 -2.15
CA GLY A 104 23.10 -2.46 -2.13
C GLY A 104 23.19 -1.14 -2.91
N SER A 105 22.08 -0.64 -3.49
CA SER A 105 22.03 0.67 -4.16
C SER A 105 22.21 1.87 -3.22
N GLY A 106 21.96 1.69 -1.92
CA GLY A 106 21.93 2.78 -0.94
C GLY A 106 20.65 3.62 -0.99
N CYS A 107 19.71 3.29 -1.88
CA CYS A 107 18.38 3.89 -1.98
C CYS A 107 17.43 3.21 -1.00
N VAL A 108 16.41 3.93 -0.53
CA VAL A 108 15.46 3.44 0.47
C VAL A 108 14.19 2.98 -0.23
N ASN A 109 13.78 1.73 0.01
CA ASN A 109 12.49 1.21 -0.47
C ASN A 109 11.34 1.93 0.21
N GLY A 110 10.14 1.87 -0.37
CA GLY A 110 8.98 2.51 0.25
C GLY A 110 7.70 2.34 -0.52
N THR A 111 6.75 3.21 -0.24
CA THR A 111 5.46 3.28 -0.90
C THR A 111 5.35 4.59 -1.67
N VAL A 112 5.00 4.51 -2.94
CA VAL A 112 4.67 5.68 -3.77
C VAL A 112 3.16 5.77 -3.89
N VAL A 113 2.62 6.97 -3.65
CA VAL A 113 1.23 7.31 -3.90
C VAL A 113 1.18 8.40 -4.96
N LEU A 114 0.40 8.17 -6.01
CA LEU A 114 0.11 9.14 -7.06
C LEU A 114 -1.36 9.52 -6.97
N GLU A 115 -1.66 10.81 -6.89
CA GLU A 115 -3.03 11.32 -6.94
C GLU A 115 -3.23 12.24 -8.15
N LYS A 116 -4.36 12.10 -8.87
CA LYS A 116 -4.66 13.01 -9.98
C LYS A 116 -4.89 14.44 -9.48
N SER A 117 -4.31 15.39 -10.20
CA SER A 117 -4.56 16.82 -10.04
C SER A 117 -4.61 17.50 -11.40
N GLY A 118 -5.78 17.44 -12.04
CA GLY A 118 -5.94 17.94 -13.41
C GLY A 118 -5.11 17.11 -14.39
N GLU A 119 -4.18 17.78 -15.09
CA GLU A 119 -3.24 17.16 -16.03
C GLU A 119 -1.92 16.75 -15.35
N GLU A 120 -1.79 16.94 -14.04
CA GLU A 120 -0.61 16.63 -13.24
C GLU A 120 -0.89 15.51 -12.24
N LEU A 121 0.19 14.94 -11.68
CA LEU A 121 0.11 14.00 -10.57
C LEU A 121 0.71 14.62 -9.31
N ARG A 122 -0.02 14.59 -8.20
CA ARG A 122 0.57 14.79 -6.87
C ARG A 122 1.28 13.51 -6.49
N TYR A 123 2.58 13.61 -6.27
CA TYR A 123 3.45 12.53 -5.85
C TYR A 123 3.66 12.61 -4.34
N SER A 124 3.59 11.44 -3.70
CA SER A 124 4.07 11.26 -2.33
C SER A 124 4.81 9.94 -2.25
N TRP A 125 5.91 9.93 -1.52
CA TRP A 125 6.64 8.72 -1.20
C TRP A 125 6.95 8.69 0.29
N SER A 126 6.79 7.53 0.89
CA SER A 126 7.18 7.25 2.27
C SER A 126 8.05 6.01 2.31
N GLY A 127 9.17 6.09 3.01
CA GLY A 127 10.08 4.98 3.24
C GLY A 127 10.58 4.96 4.68
N GLU A 128 11.25 3.88 5.03
CA GLU A 128 11.84 3.72 6.36
C GLU A 128 13.32 3.36 6.25
N SER A 129 14.15 4.09 7.00
CA SER A 129 15.58 3.81 7.16
C SER A 129 15.87 3.46 8.61
N SER A 130 16.63 2.40 8.83
CA SER A 130 17.09 2.03 10.18
C SER A 130 17.98 3.08 10.85
N VAL A 131 18.51 4.04 10.09
CA VAL A 131 19.40 5.12 10.58
C VAL A 131 18.64 6.42 10.78
N MET A 132 17.75 6.77 9.86
CA MET A 132 17.07 8.07 9.83
C MET A 132 15.62 8.02 10.31
N GLY A 133 15.03 6.83 10.49
CA GLY A 133 13.61 6.64 10.76
C GLY A 133 12.76 6.78 9.50
N GLY A 134 11.51 7.22 9.66
CA GLY A 134 10.60 7.51 8.54
C GLY A 134 11.12 8.69 7.71
N ILE A 135 11.10 8.51 6.39
CA ILE A 135 11.51 9.51 5.41
C ILE A 135 10.38 9.69 4.42
N ASP A 136 9.98 10.93 4.19
CA ASP A 136 8.90 11.26 3.28
C ASP A 136 9.38 12.27 2.24
N SER A 137 8.85 12.17 1.03
CA SER A 137 9.01 13.19 -0.01
C SER A 137 7.73 13.39 -0.78
N SER A 138 7.48 14.61 -1.24
CA SER A 138 6.28 14.93 -2.02
C SER A 138 6.52 16.03 -3.04
N GLY A 139 5.68 16.11 -4.05
CA GLY A 139 5.78 17.12 -5.10
C GLY A 139 4.71 16.95 -6.16
N THR A 140 4.88 17.66 -7.27
CA THR A 140 3.99 17.57 -8.43
C THR A 140 4.79 17.07 -9.63
N LEU A 141 4.23 16.10 -10.35
CA LEU A 141 4.80 15.57 -11.57
C LEU A 141 3.94 15.98 -12.76
N SER A 142 4.58 16.50 -13.79
CA SER A 142 3.93 16.85 -15.05
C SER A 142 4.22 15.76 -16.09
N PRO A 143 3.30 15.54 -17.06
CA PRO A 143 3.53 14.56 -18.11
C PRO A 143 4.68 15.03 -19.00
N GLN A 144 5.62 14.13 -19.30
CA GLN A 144 6.65 14.41 -20.29
C GLN A 144 6.02 14.28 -21.69
N SER A 145 6.07 15.38 -22.46
CA SER A 145 5.68 15.33 -23.88
C SER A 145 6.72 14.51 -24.63
N GLY A 146 6.33 13.34 -25.13
CA GLY A 146 7.14 12.50 -26.03
C GLY A 146 7.26 13.07 -27.43
#